data_AF-D3ITT3-F1
#
_entry.id   AF-D3ITT3-F1
#
_cell.length_a   1.000
_cell.length_b   1.000
_cell.length_c   1.000
_cell.angle_alpha   90.00
_cell.angle_beta   90.00
_cell.angle_gamma   90.00
#
_symmetry.space_group_name_H-M   'P 1'
#
loop_
_entity.id
_entity.type
_entity.pdbx_description
1 polymer ?
#
loop_
_entity_poly.entity_id
_entity_poly.type
_entity_poly.pdbx_seq_one_letter_code
_entity_poly.pdbx_strand_id
1 'polypeptide(L)'
;RHILTARGTYEALCNHIKYGTNKGNLRSAITIFPQRKEGRRDFRVWNAQLIRYAGYKMDDGKVIGDPANVEFTDQCIKLGWKPKYGMFDVLPLVLSAAGSDPEWFEIPPELILEVNIRHPKYPWFADMGLKWYALPAVSGMLFDCGGLEFPCCPFNGWYMGTEIGARDFCDANRYNLLEPIATRMGLDTKKSSSLWKDRALVEINLAVLYSFQTSGVTITDHHAASESFIKHMENEQKLR
;
A
#
# COMPACT_ATOMS: atom_id res chain seq x y z
N ARG A 1 -22.89 -6.09 0.48
CA ARG A 1 -23.85 -6.91 -0.30
C ARG A 1 -25.15 -6.22 -0.73
N HIS A 2 -25.72 -5.28 0.04
CA HIS A 2 -26.94 -4.53 -0.35
C HIS A 2 -26.65 -3.19 -1.05
N ILE A 3 -25.38 -2.78 -1.11
CA ILE A 3 -24.92 -1.55 -1.75
C ILE A 3 -25.06 -1.68 -3.27
N LEU A 4 -25.61 -0.65 -3.92
CA LEU A 4 -25.91 -0.66 -5.35
C LEU A 4 -25.23 0.46 -6.15
N THR A 5 -24.61 1.44 -5.49
CA THR A 5 -24.07 2.66 -6.11
C THR A 5 -22.58 2.82 -5.83
N ALA A 6 -21.87 3.58 -6.68
CA ALA A 6 -20.45 3.87 -6.47
C ALA A 6 -20.24 4.68 -5.19
N ARG A 7 -21.13 5.65 -4.91
CA ARG A 7 -21.12 6.42 -3.67
C ARG A 7 -21.30 5.56 -2.42
N GLY A 8 -22.25 4.62 -2.43
CA GLY A 8 -22.43 3.70 -1.31
C GLY A 8 -21.22 2.76 -1.11
N THR A 9 -20.56 2.38 -2.21
CA THR A 9 -19.29 1.65 -2.16
C THR A 9 -18.21 2.49 -1.49
N TYR A 10 -18.03 3.73 -1.93
CA TYR A 10 -17.08 4.68 -1.34
C TYR A 10 -17.30 4.85 0.17
N GLU A 11 -18.53 5.08 0.62
CA GLU A 11 -18.84 5.27 2.04
C GLU A 11 -18.52 4.01 2.88
N ALA A 12 -18.80 2.82 2.33
CA ALA A 12 -18.42 1.57 2.97
C ALA A 12 -16.89 1.40 3.04
N LEU A 13 -16.15 1.84 2.03
CA LEU A 13 -14.68 1.81 2.03
C LEU A 13 -14.07 2.82 3.01
N CYS A 14 -14.65 4.01 3.15
CA CYS A 14 -14.24 4.95 4.20
C CYS A 14 -14.43 4.34 5.60
N ASN A 15 -15.56 3.67 5.83
CA ASN A 15 -15.79 2.95 7.09
C ASN A 15 -14.81 1.80 7.29
N HIS A 16 -14.48 1.05 6.22
CA HIS A 16 -13.46 0.01 6.24
C HIS A 16 -12.10 0.57 6.64
N ILE A 17 -11.63 1.64 5.99
CA ILE A 17 -10.34 2.28 6.29
C ILE A 17 -10.32 2.78 7.73
N LYS A 18 -11.37 3.46 8.19
CA LYS A 18 -11.48 3.94 9.58
C LYS A 18 -11.43 2.79 10.58
N TYR A 19 -12.17 1.72 10.31
CA TYR A 19 -12.21 0.53 11.15
C TYR A 19 -10.85 -0.19 11.18
N GLY A 20 -10.26 -0.45 10.01
CA GLY A 20 -8.99 -1.16 9.87
C GLY A 20 -7.82 -0.37 10.43
N THR A 21 -7.83 0.96 10.28
CA THR A 21 -6.75 1.84 10.78
C THR A 21 -6.77 1.97 12.30
N ASN A 22 -7.94 2.11 12.93
CA ASN A 22 -8.11 2.10 14.38
C ASN A 22 -7.03 2.89 15.16
N LYS A 23 -6.73 4.11 14.69
CA LYS A 23 -5.72 5.02 15.29
C LYS A 23 -4.32 4.42 15.44
N GLY A 24 -3.92 3.52 14.53
CA GLY A 24 -2.61 2.87 14.53
C GLY A 24 -2.63 1.42 15.05
N ASN A 25 -3.61 1.04 15.86
CA ASN A 25 -3.77 -0.35 16.30
C ASN A 25 -4.56 -1.17 15.26
N LEU A 26 -3.89 -1.49 14.16
CA LEU A 26 -4.51 -2.02 12.95
C LEU A 26 -5.32 -3.30 13.20
N ARG A 27 -6.46 -3.41 12.52
CA ARG A 27 -7.36 -4.56 12.59
C ARG A 27 -7.58 -5.13 11.20
N SER A 28 -7.43 -6.44 11.06
CA SER A 28 -7.77 -7.12 9.81
C SER A 28 -9.27 -7.05 9.55
N ALA A 29 -9.66 -6.67 8.34
CA ALA A 29 -11.06 -6.61 7.94
C ALA A 29 -11.21 -6.94 6.45
N ILE A 30 -12.43 -7.32 6.05
CA ILE A 30 -12.83 -7.48 4.65
C ILE A 30 -14.21 -6.85 4.45
N THR A 31 -14.41 -6.16 3.34
CA THR A 31 -15.72 -5.61 2.95
C THR A 31 -16.18 -6.26 1.66
N ILE A 32 -17.25 -7.07 1.74
CA ILE A 32 -17.74 -7.87 0.61
C ILE A 32 -18.96 -7.17 -0.05
N PHE A 33 -18.76 -6.73 -1.29
CA PHE A 33 -19.79 -6.12 -2.14
C PHE A 33 -20.66 -7.19 -2.82
N PRO A 34 -21.69 -6.83 -3.60
CA PRO A 34 -22.54 -7.84 -4.25
C PRO A 34 -21.73 -8.81 -5.11
N GLN A 35 -22.17 -10.07 -5.12
CA GLN A 35 -21.63 -11.10 -6.03
C GLN A 35 -21.91 -10.74 -7.50
N ARG A 36 -21.13 -11.34 -8.40
CA ARG A 36 -21.39 -11.33 -9.83
C ARG A 36 -22.77 -11.92 -10.13
N LYS A 37 -23.46 -11.33 -11.11
CA LYS A 37 -24.74 -11.82 -11.64
C LYS A 37 -24.75 -11.68 -13.15
N GLU A 38 -25.29 -12.67 -13.83
CA GLU A 38 -25.48 -12.62 -15.29
C GLU A 38 -26.33 -11.42 -15.70
N GLY A 39 -25.99 -10.80 -16.84
CA GLY A 39 -26.67 -9.62 -17.36
C GLY A 39 -26.40 -8.31 -16.61
N ARG A 40 -25.52 -8.31 -15.59
CA ARG A 40 -25.14 -7.12 -14.82
C ARG A 40 -23.62 -6.95 -14.82
N ARG A 41 -23.11 -5.74 -15.08
CA ARG A 41 -21.67 -5.46 -14.92
C ARG A 41 -21.27 -5.56 -13.43
N ASP A 42 -20.02 -5.97 -13.21
CA ASP A 42 -19.47 -6.20 -11.88
C ASP A 42 -19.31 -4.91 -11.06
N PHE A 43 -19.31 -5.07 -9.74
CA PHE A 43 -18.71 -4.10 -8.83
C PHE A 43 -17.20 -4.25 -8.89
N ARG A 44 -16.47 -3.14 -8.94
CA ARG A 44 -15.00 -3.14 -8.94
C ARG A 44 -14.47 -1.91 -8.21
N VAL A 45 -13.47 -2.12 -7.37
CA VAL A 45 -12.45 -1.10 -7.08
C VAL A 45 -11.37 -1.29 -8.14
N TRP A 46 -11.06 -0.24 -8.89
CA TRP A 46 -10.05 -0.34 -9.95
C TRP A 46 -8.63 -0.27 -9.38
N ASN A 47 -8.46 0.42 -8.25
CA ASN A 47 -7.21 0.48 -7.53
C ASN A 47 -6.75 -0.94 -7.13
N ALA A 48 -5.46 -1.21 -7.21
CA ALA A 48 -4.88 -2.46 -6.72
C ALA A 48 -4.90 -2.55 -5.17
N GLN A 49 -4.72 -1.41 -4.50
CA GLN A 49 -4.92 -1.22 -3.07
C GLN A 49 -5.77 0.04 -2.81
N LEU A 50 -6.48 0.09 -1.69
CA LEU A 50 -7.31 1.25 -1.33
C LEU A 50 -6.50 2.53 -1.15
N ILE A 51 -5.29 2.43 -0.58
CA ILE A 51 -4.37 3.55 -0.41
C ILE A 51 -3.11 3.22 -1.20
N ARG A 52 -2.75 4.08 -2.15
CA ARG A 52 -1.47 4.08 -2.86
C ARG A 52 -1.08 5.50 -3.24
N TYR A 53 0.22 5.72 -3.40
CA TYR A 53 0.75 6.97 -3.93
C TYR A 53 0.73 7.00 -5.46
N ALA A 54 0.44 8.16 -6.04
CA ALA A 54 0.47 8.39 -7.47
C ALA A 54 1.88 8.28 -8.05
N GLY A 55 1.97 8.04 -9.36
CA GLY A 55 3.20 8.07 -10.14
C GLY A 55 3.02 8.93 -11.38
N TYR A 56 3.88 9.92 -11.58
CA TYR A 56 3.78 10.87 -12.69
C TYR A 56 4.99 10.74 -13.59
N LYS A 57 4.78 10.31 -14.84
CA LYS A 57 5.85 10.31 -15.84
C LYS A 57 6.03 11.74 -16.38
N MET A 58 7.25 12.26 -16.25
CA MET A 58 7.63 13.61 -16.67
C MET A 58 8.17 13.60 -18.11
N ASP A 59 8.25 14.78 -18.71
CA ASP A 59 8.72 14.97 -20.09
C ASP A 59 10.17 14.50 -20.29
N ASP A 60 11.01 14.57 -19.24
CA ASP A 60 12.40 14.11 -19.24
C ASP A 60 12.53 12.58 -19.06
N GLY A 61 11.42 11.86 -18.99
CA GLY A 61 11.35 10.41 -18.82
C GLY A 61 11.47 9.94 -17.37
N LYS A 62 11.73 10.84 -16.40
CA LYS A 62 11.73 10.48 -14.98
C LYS A 62 10.30 10.30 -14.45
N VAL A 63 10.20 9.62 -13.32
CA VAL A 63 8.94 9.47 -12.60
C VAL A 63 9.01 10.20 -11.26
N ILE A 64 8.01 11.01 -10.96
CA ILE A 64 7.76 11.55 -9.62
C ILE A 64 6.76 10.64 -8.91
N GLY A 65 7.02 10.28 -7.66
CA GLY A 65 6.18 9.39 -6.88
C GLY A 65 6.45 7.91 -7.15
N ASP A 66 5.40 7.09 -7.20
CA ASP A 66 5.52 5.63 -7.29
C ASP A 66 5.42 5.12 -8.74
N PRO A 67 6.53 4.62 -9.36
CA PRO A 67 6.50 4.14 -10.74
C PRO A 67 5.53 2.99 -11.01
N ALA A 68 5.18 2.20 -9.99
CA ALA A 68 4.22 1.11 -10.16
C ALA A 68 2.79 1.60 -10.44
N ASN A 69 2.50 2.89 -10.24
CA ASN A 69 1.16 3.45 -10.39
C ASN A 69 1.02 4.42 -11.56
N VAL A 70 2.04 4.58 -12.43
CA VAL A 70 2.00 5.56 -13.53
C VAL A 70 0.76 5.37 -14.40
N GLU A 71 0.53 4.15 -14.89
CA GLU A 71 -0.61 3.86 -15.77
C GLU A 71 -1.95 4.19 -15.09
N PHE A 72 -2.13 3.76 -13.84
CA PHE A 72 -3.37 4.01 -13.12
C PHE A 72 -3.55 5.48 -12.75
N THR A 73 -2.46 6.18 -12.44
CA THR A 73 -2.46 7.63 -12.21
C THR A 73 -2.93 8.38 -13.45
N ASP A 74 -2.46 8.01 -14.64
CA ASP A 74 -2.91 8.58 -15.90
C ASP A 74 -4.41 8.33 -16.14
N GLN A 75 -4.94 7.16 -15.75
CA GLN A 75 -6.38 6.89 -15.83
C GLN A 75 -7.17 7.78 -14.88
N CYS A 76 -6.71 7.99 -13.64
CA CYS A 76 -7.34 8.93 -12.72
C CYS A 76 -7.40 10.34 -13.31
N ILE A 77 -6.29 10.81 -13.91
CA ILE A 77 -6.22 12.13 -14.55
C ILE A 77 -7.21 12.23 -15.72
N LYS A 78 -7.31 11.20 -16.57
CA LYS A 78 -8.28 11.14 -17.68
C LYS A 78 -9.73 11.17 -17.21
N LEU A 79 -10.00 10.63 -16.03
CA LEU A 79 -11.32 10.69 -15.38
C LEU A 79 -11.59 12.04 -14.69
N GLY A 80 -10.64 12.98 -14.75
CA GLY A 80 -10.79 14.35 -14.24
C GLY A 80 -10.16 14.61 -12.87
N TRP A 81 -9.44 13.64 -12.30
CA TRP A 81 -8.66 13.90 -11.09
C TRP A 81 -7.52 14.87 -11.38
N LYS A 82 -7.32 15.86 -10.50
CA LYS A 82 -6.29 16.90 -10.69
C LYS A 82 -4.97 16.46 -10.03
N PRO A 83 -3.90 16.23 -10.81
CA PRO A 83 -2.62 15.81 -10.25
C PRO A 83 -1.97 16.95 -9.44
N LYS A 84 -1.26 16.60 -8.36
CA LYS A 84 -0.52 17.56 -7.53
C LYS A 84 0.99 17.50 -7.77
N TYR A 85 1.47 16.49 -8.49
CA TYR A 85 2.89 16.28 -8.81
C TYR A 85 3.81 16.17 -7.58
N GLY A 86 3.28 15.69 -6.46
CA GLY A 86 4.03 15.39 -5.23
C GLY A 86 4.56 13.95 -5.21
N MET A 87 5.60 13.73 -4.40
CA MET A 87 6.24 12.41 -4.24
C MET A 87 5.32 11.37 -3.57
N PHE A 88 4.36 11.82 -2.76
CA PHE A 88 3.50 10.96 -1.95
C PHE A 88 2.04 11.45 -1.98
N ASP A 89 1.55 11.74 -3.18
CA ASP A 89 0.14 12.09 -3.39
C ASP A 89 -0.72 10.84 -3.34
N VAL A 90 -1.69 10.77 -2.44
CA VAL A 90 -2.61 9.62 -2.39
C VAL A 90 -3.59 9.66 -3.56
N LEU A 91 -3.69 8.55 -4.28
CA LEU A 91 -4.62 8.36 -5.40
C LEU A 91 -6.08 8.37 -4.93
N PRO A 92 -7.03 8.85 -5.76
CA PRO A 92 -8.45 8.70 -5.49
C PRO A 92 -8.86 7.22 -5.65
N LEU A 93 -9.98 6.84 -5.05
CA LEU A 93 -10.63 5.57 -5.30
C LEU A 93 -11.42 5.66 -6.60
N VAL A 94 -11.18 4.76 -7.56
CA VAL A 94 -11.97 4.64 -8.79
C VAL A 94 -12.88 3.43 -8.69
N LEU A 95 -14.19 3.68 -8.69
CA LEU A 95 -15.21 2.71 -8.32
C LEU A 95 -16.23 2.53 -9.46
N SER A 96 -16.45 1.28 -9.86
CA SER A 96 -17.59 0.91 -10.70
C SER A 96 -18.64 0.21 -9.86
N ALA A 97 -19.88 0.66 -9.99
CA ALA A 97 -21.04 -0.03 -9.46
C ALA A 97 -21.95 -0.46 -10.60
N ALA A 98 -22.24 -1.77 -10.67
CA ALA A 98 -23.49 -2.28 -11.22
C ALA A 98 -23.94 -1.81 -12.62
N GLY A 99 -23.05 -1.56 -13.56
CA GLY A 99 -23.42 -1.11 -14.91
C GLY A 99 -23.00 0.31 -15.24
N SER A 100 -22.71 1.13 -14.22
CA SER A 100 -22.28 2.51 -14.40
C SER A 100 -20.81 2.61 -14.81
N ASP A 101 -20.50 3.72 -15.47
CA ASP A 101 -19.13 4.15 -15.70
C ASP A 101 -18.39 4.38 -14.38
N PRO A 102 -17.05 4.24 -14.35
CA PRO A 102 -16.27 4.46 -13.14
C PRO A 102 -16.38 5.91 -12.65
N GLU A 103 -16.60 6.08 -11.35
CA GLU A 103 -16.55 7.37 -10.66
C GLU A 103 -15.34 7.39 -9.73
N TRP A 104 -14.66 8.53 -9.63
CA TRP A 104 -13.55 8.70 -8.69
C TRP A 104 -13.98 9.45 -7.43
N PHE A 105 -13.40 9.08 -6.29
CA PHE A 105 -13.66 9.69 -4.98
C PHE A 105 -12.35 9.90 -4.23
N GLU A 106 -12.12 11.10 -3.70
CA GLU A 106 -11.00 11.34 -2.79
C GLU A 106 -11.28 10.74 -1.42
N ILE A 107 -10.30 10.02 -0.86
CA ILE A 107 -10.36 9.56 0.52
C ILE A 107 -10.13 10.78 1.43
N PRO A 108 -10.97 11.01 2.45
CA PRO A 108 -10.75 12.11 3.39
C PRO A 108 -9.36 11.98 4.04
N PRO A 109 -8.51 13.02 4.02
CA PRO A 109 -7.14 12.94 4.51
C PRO A 109 -7.02 12.44 5.96
N GLU A 110 -7.99 12.74 6.81
CA GLU A 110 -8.05 12.30 8.20
C GLU A 110 -8.26 10.78 8.38
N LEU A 111 -8.68 10.07 7.32
CA LEU A 111 -8.76 8.61 7.31
C LEU A 111 -7.44 7.95 6.88
N ILE A 112 -6.51 8.73 6.33
CA ILE A 112 -5.22 8.24 5.83
C ILE A 112 -4.18 8.46 6.91
N LEU A 113 -3.88 7.42 7.68
CA LEU A 113 -2.76 7.44 8.60
C LEU A 113 -1.46 7.19 7.84
N GLU A 114 -0.54 8.14 7.87
CA GLU A 114 0.81 8.02 7.31
C GLU A 114 1.85 8.08 8.43
N VAL A 115 2.96 7.35 8.25
CA VAL A 115 4.12 7.33 9.13
C VAL A 115 5.29 7.99 8.42
N ASN A 116 5.82 9.06 8.99
CA ASN A 116 7.07 9.68 8.54
C ASN A 116 8.25 8.79 8.92
N ILE A 117 9.12 8.49 7.96
CA ILE A 117 10.22 7.57 8.14
C ILE A 117 11.45 8.32 8.65
N ARG A 118 11.96 7.86 9.79
CA ARG A 118 13.16 8.35 10.47
C ARG A 118 14.01 7.17 10.92
N HIS A 119 15.29 7.42 11.15
CA HIS A 119 16.23 6.39 11.56
C HIS A 119 16.72 6.64 13.01
N PRO A 120 16.83 5.62 13.87
CA PRO A 120 17.26 5.79 15.27
C PRO A 120 18.69 6.30 15.41
N LYS A 121 19.54 6.11 14.40
CA LYS A 121 20.97 6.51 14.41
C LYS A 121 21.36 7.57 13.38
N TYR A 122 20.52 7.78 12.37
CA TYR A 122 20.84 8.66 11.24
C TYR A 122 19.82 9.81 11.18
N PRO A 123 20.08 10.94 11.85
CA PRO A 123 19.14 12.07 11.88
C PRO A 123 18.76 12.57 10.47
N TRP A 124 19.71 12.55 9.53
CA TRP A 124 19.53 12.98 8.14
C TRP A 124 18.48 12.18 7.38
N PHE A 125 18.03 11.03 7.89
CA PHE A 125 17.00 10.21 7.26
C PHE A 125 15.64 10.94 7.28
N ALA A 126 15.35 11.70 8.34
CA ALA A 126 14.13 12.50 8.44
C ALA A 126 14.09 13.62 7.37
N ASP A 127 15.24 14.19 7.03
CA ASP A 127 15.37 15.25 6.02
C ASP A 127 15.07 14.75 4.60
N MET A 128 15.02 13.43 4.38
CA MET A 128 14.61 12.86 3.10
C MET A 128 13.10 12.94 2.85
N GLY A 129 12.31 13.27 3.88
CA GLY A 129 10.86 13.45 3.75
C GLY A 129 10.09 12.19 3.35
N LEU A 130 10.68 11.00 3.59
CA LEU A 130 10.06 9.73 3.27
C LEU A 130 8.89 9.46 4.21
N LYS A 131 7.80 8.93 3.67
CA LYS A 131 6.63 8.49 4.45
C LYS A 131 5.97 7.29 3.79
N TRP A 132 5.19 6.55 4.57
CA TRP A 132 4.35 5.48 4.05
C TRP A 132 3.00 5.41 4.77
N TYR A 133 1.95 4.99 4.06
CA TYR A 133 0.63 4.81 4.64
C TYR A 133 0.60 3.55 5.53
N ALA A 134 -0.17 3.62 6.62
CA ALA A 134 -0.18 2.57 7.65
C ALA A 134 -0.95 1.30 7.22
N LEU A 135 -2.01 1.45 6.41
CA LEU A 135 -2.97 0.38 6.15
C LEU A 135 -2.73 -0.29 4.78
N PRO A 136 -2.15 -1.50 4.72
CA PRO A 136 -2.13 -2.30 3.48
C PRO A 136 -3.50 -2.91 3.23
N ALA A 137 -4.22 -2.39 2.23
CA ALA A 137 -5.58 -2.84 1.92
C ALA A 137 -5.70 -3.23 0.43
N VAL A 138 -5.62 -4.52 0.12
CA VAL A 138 -5.74 -5.06 -1.23
C VAL A 138 -7.17 -4.92 -1.73
N SER A 139 -7.34 -4.48 -2.97
CA SER A 139 -8.66 -4.24 -3.58
C SER A 139 -8.83 -4.79 -4.99
N GLY A 140 -7.76 -5.31 -5.61
CA GLY A 140 -7.76 -5.85 -6.97
C GLY A 140 -8.04 -7.35 -7.13
N MET A 141 -8.42 -8.05 -6.05
CA MET A 141 -8.65 -9.52 -6.06
C MET A 141 -10.14 -9.88 -6.14
N LEU A 142 -10.42 -11.13 -6.52
CA LEU A 142 -11.75 -11.75 -6.51
C LEU A 142 -11.85 -12.77 -5.38
N PHE A 143 -12.94 -12.73 -4.62
CA PHE A 143 -13.24 -13.73 -3.61
C PHE A 143 -14.23 -14.75 -4.16
N ASP A 144 -13.80 -16.01 -4.25
CA ASP A 144 -14.63 -17.15 -4.63
C ASP A 144 -15.03 -17.93 -3.38
N CYS A 145 -16.32 -18.20 -3.23
CA CYS A 145 -16.83 -19.06 -2.17
C CYS A 145 -18.04 -19.86 -2.65
N GLY A 146 -17.88 -21.18 -2.75
CA GLY A 146 -18.98 -22.10 -3.07
C GLY A 146 -19.58 -21.88 -4.47
N GLY A 147 -18.77 -21.47 -5.44
CA GLY A 147 -19.21 -21.14 -6.80
C GLY A 147 -19.82 -19.75 -6.94
N LEU A 148 -19.83 -18.94 -5.87
CA LEU A 148 -20.18 -17.53 -5.93
C LEU A 148 -18.92 -16.69 -6.06
N GLU A 149 -18.93 -15.78 -7.02
CA GLU A 149 -17.83 -14.84 -7.25
C GLU A 149 -18.17 -13.46 -6.69
N PHE A 150 -17.26 -12.88 -5.91
CA PHE A 150 -17.34 -11.52 -5.38
C PHE A 150 -16.19 -10.68 -5.95
N PRO A 151 -16.39 -9.99 -7.08
CA PRO A 151 -15.32 -9.27 -7.79
C PRO A 151 -14.83 -8.00 -7.08
N CYS A 152 -15.51 -7.59 -6.00
CA CYS A 152 -15.16 -6.43 -5.20
C CYS A 152 -15.22 -6.83 -3.72
N CYS A 153 -14.06 -7.14 -3.17
CA CYS A 153 -13.92 -7.67 -1.82
C CYS A 153 -12.66 -7.14 -1.12
N PRO A 154 -12.45 -5.81 -1.03
CA PRO A 154 -11.22 -5.29 -0.44
C PRO A 154 -11.03 -5.74 1.00
N PHE A 155 -9.80 -6.08 1.33
CA PHE A 155 -9.39 -6.58 2.63
C PHE A 155 -8.06 -5.99 3.05
N ASN A 156 -7.84 -5.90 4.36
CA ASN A 156 -6.61 -5.39 4.94
C ASN A 156 -6.09 -6.29 6.05
N GLY A 157 -4.80 -6.14 6.32
CA GLY A 157 -4.15 -6.57 7.55
C GLY A 157 -3.26 -5.43 8.06
N TRP A 158 -2.02 -5.75 8.40
CA TRP A 158 -0.95 -4.82 8.70
C TRP A 158 0.32 -5.27 7.97
N TYR A 159 1.25 -4.33 7.79
CA TYR A 159 2.48 -4.60 7.04
C TYR A 159 3.43 -5.52 7.79
N MET A 160 4.12 -6.38 7.03
CA MET A 160 5.47 -6.82 7.36
C MET A 160 6.47 -5.78 6.86
N GLY A 161 7.43 -5.38 7.69
CA GLY A 161 8.30 -4.22 7.40
C GLY A 161 9.09 -4.29 6.09
N THR A 162 9.42 -5.49 5.61
CA THR A 162 10.12 -5.70 4.34
C THR A 162 9.28 -5.39 3.11
N GLU A 163 7.96 -5.38 3.21
CA GLU A 163 7.09 -4.90 2.13
C GLU A 163 7.38 -3.43 1.82
N ILE A 164 7.55 -2.61 2.85
CA ILE A 164 7.88 -1.19 2.67
C ILE A 164 9.39 -1.02 2.43
N GLY A 165 10.22 -1.49 3.37
CA GLY A 165 11.64 -1.19 3.38
C GLY A 165 12.41 -1.84 2.23
N ALA A 166 12.09 -3.09 1.88
CA ALA A 166 12.76 -3.80 0.80
C ALA A 166 12.05 -3.65 -0.54
N ARG A 167 10.73 -3.84 -0.62
CA ARG A 167 10.03 -3.78 -1.92
C ARG A 167 9.73 -2.35 -2.32
N ASP A 168 8.95 -1.61 -1.52
CA ASP A 168 8.48 -0.28 -1.91
C ASP A 168 9.62 0.73 -2.04
N PHE A 169 10.55 0.75 -1.09
CA PHE A 169 11.67 1.69 -1.10
C PHE A 169 12.87 1.27 -1.93
N CYS A 170 13.19 -0.03 -2.03
CA CYS A 170 14.45 -0.47 -2.64
C CYS A 170 14.34 -1.09 -4.03
N ASP A 171 13.16 -1.54 -4.48
CA ASP A 171 13.04 -2.08 -5.83
C ASP A 171 13.40 -1.01 -6.88
N ALA A 172 14.17 -1.40 -7.90
CA ALA A 172 14.66 -0.49 -8.94
C ALA A 172 13.53 0.12 -9.80
N ASN A 173 12.39 -0.57 -9.88
CA ASN A 173 11.18 -0.10 -10.55
C ASN A 173 10.16 0.53 -9.57
N ARG A 174 10.61 0.89 -8.36
CA ARG A 174 9.83 1.61 -7.34
C ARG A 174 10.56 2.89 -6.94
N TYR A 175 10.63 3.24 -5.65
CA TYR A 175 11.31 4.46 -5.20
C TYR A 175 12.84 4.38 -5.33
N ASN A 176 13.41 3.17 -5.47
CA ASN A 176 14.82 2.93 -5.78
C ASN A 176 15.81 3.73 -4.90
N LEU A 177 15.66 3.63 -3.58
CA LEU A 177 16.37 4.46 -2.60
C LEU A 177 17.71 3.88 -2.11
N LEU A 178 18.13 2.70 -2.58
CA LEU A 178 19.35 2.04 -2.12
C LEU A 178 20.59 2.92 -2.28
N GLU A 179 20.83 3.44 -3.48
CA GLU A 179 22.02 4.25 -3.78
C GLU A 179 22.01 5.63 -3.09
N PRO A 180 20.90 6.40 -3.11
CA PRO A 180 20.80 7.65 -2.35
C PRO A 180 21.11 7.47 -0.85
N ILE A 181 20.60 6.40 -0.24
CA ILE A 181 20.77 6.13 1.19
C ILE A 181 22.18 5.62 1.48
N ALA A 182 22.72 4.70 0.68
CA ALA A 182 24.09 4.22 0.81
C ALA A 182 25.11 5.36 0.71
N THR A 183 24.86 6.33 -0.17
CA THR A 183 25.71 7.52 -0.34
C THR A 183 25.69 8.39 0.92
N ARG A 184 24.51 8.64 1.51
CA ARG A 184 24.40 9.37 2.79
C ARG A 184 25.00 8.62 3.99
N MET A 185 25.05 7.29 3.92
CA MET A 185 25.75 6.46 4.89
C MET A 185 27.28 6.47 4.71
N GLY A 186 27.81 7.07 3.64
CA GLY A 186 29.24 7.07 3.34
C GLY A 186 29.79 5.72 2.89
N LEU A 187 28.96 4.87 2.29
CA LEU A 187 29.38 3.56 1.78
C LEU A 187 30.08 3.67 0.43
N ASP A 188 31.04 2.77 0.16
CA ASP A 188 31.63 2.62 -1.18
C ASP A 188 30.64 1.91 -2.12
N THR A 189 29.93 2.70 -2.94
CA THR A 189 28.95 2.21 -3.92
C THR A 189 29.58 1.71 -5.23
N LYS A 190 30.91 1.81 -5.40
CA LYS A 190 31.59 1.46 -6.66
C LYS A 190 31.73 -0.05 -6.88
N LYS A 191 31.78 -0.85 -5.81
CA LYS A 191 32.01 -2.30 -5.89
C LYS A 191 30.90 -3.06 -5.18
N SER A 192 30.23 -3.98 -5.87
CA SER A 192 29.21 -4.84 -5.26
C SER A 192 29.74 -5.69 -4.11
N SER A 193 31.01 -6.08 -4.16
CA SER A 193 31.68 -6.86 -3.10
C SER A 193 31.82 -6.11 -1.77
N SER A 194 31.60 -4.79 -1.72
CA SER A 194 31.52 -4.04 -0.46
C SER A 194 30.21 -4.29 0.30
N LEU A 195 29.25 -4.97 -0.34
CA LEU A 195 27.89 -5.23 0.16
C LEU A 195 27.15 -3.95 0.55
N TRP A 196 27.40 -2.86 -0.17
CA TRP A 196 26.79 -1.57 0.14
C TRP A 196 25.26 -1.60 0.02
N LYS A 197 24.72 -2.39 -0.93
CA LYS A 197 23.27 -2.56 -1.09
C LYS A 197 22.66 -3.25 0.12
N ASP A 198 23.27 -4.34 0.58
CA ASP A 198 22.83 -5.12 1.73
C ASP A 198 22.86 -4.27 3.00
N ARG A 199 23.94 -3.51 3.21
CA ARG A 199 24.08 -2.60 4.35
C ARG A 199 23.01 -1.51 4.35
N ALA A 200 22.77 -0.86 3.21
CA ALA A 200 21.73 0.14 3.09
C ALA A 200 20.33 -0.46 3.29
N LEU A 201 20.07 -1.63 2.71
CA LEU A 201 18.79 -2.33 2.81
C LEU A 201 18.41 -2.63 4.26
N VAL A 202 19.38 -3.08 5.08
CA VAL A 202 19.14 -3.35 6.51
C VAL A 202 18.76 -2.07 7.25
N GLU A 203 19.49 -0.96 7.04
CA GLU A 203 19.21 0.31 7.73
C GLU A 203 17.87 0.94 7.26
N ILE A 204 17.48 0.73 6.00
CA ILE A 204 16.16 1.17 5.48
C ILE A 204 15.03 0.40 6.19
N ASN A 205 15.15 -0.92 6.31
CA ASN A 205 14.17 -1.74 7.03
C ASN A 205 14.13 -1.38 8.53
N LEU A 206 15.28 -1.09 9.13
CA LEU A 206 15.36 -0.60 10.51
C LEU A 206 14.64 0.74 10.68
N ALA A 207 14.83 1.70 9.77
CA ALA A 207 14.11 2.97 9.76
C ALA A 207 12.59 2.77 9.71
N VAL A 208 12.10 1.87 8.84
CA VAL A 208 10.67 1.56 8.72
C VAL A 208 10.11 1.02 10.04
N LEU A 209 10.71 -0.04 10.59
CA LEU A 209 10.24 -0.66 11.83
C LEU A 209 10.26 0.33 12.99
N TYR A 210 11.37 1.06 13.16
CA TYR A 210 11.52 2.07 14.20
C TYR A 210 10.46 3.17 14.08
N SER A 211 10.18 3.65 12.87
CA SER A 211 9.22 4.73 12.64
C SER A 211 7.79 4.31 12.96
N PHE A 212 7.38 3.11 12.53
CA PHE A 212 6.04 2.58 12.83
C PHE A 212 5.87 2.33 14.32
N GLN A 213 6.84 1.66 14.96
CA GLN A 213 6.80 1.37 16.39
C GLN A 213 6.74 2.65 17.24
N THR A 214 7.59 3.64 16.95
CA THR A 214 7.61 4.91 17.69
C THR A 214 6.42 5.81 17.38
N SER A 215 5.67 5.54 16.32
CA SER A 215 4.40 6.22 15.99
C SER A 215 3.18 5.48 16.55
N GLY A 216 3.36 4.37 17.26
CA GLY A 216 2.26 3.57 17.80
C GLY A 216 1.42 2.86 16.73
N VAL A 217 2.02 2.54 15.58
CA VAL A 217 1.35 1.88 14.46
C VAL A 217 1.79 0.41 14.36
N THR A 218 0.82 -0.49 14.26
CA THR A 218 1.05 -1.94 14.13
C THR A 218 1.91 -2.26 12.91
N ILE A 219 3.01 -2.98 13.12
CA ILE A 219 3.89 -3.53 12.09
C ILE A 219 4.52 -4.81 12.64
N THR A 220 4.87 -5.76 11.78
CA THR A 220 5.68 -6.93 12.16
C THR A 220 7.00 -6.94 11.41
N ASP A 221 8.08 -7.37 12.05
CA ASP A 221 9.30 -7.72 11.32
C ASP A 221 9.15 -9.11 10.67
N HIS A 222 10.06 -9.41 9.74
CA HIS A 222 10.01 -10.64 8.95
C HIS A 222 10.45 -11.89 9.73
N HIS A 223 11.24 -11.75 10.80
CA HIS A 223 11.60 -12.88 11.65
C HIS A 223 10.38 -13.34 12.44
N ALA A 224 9.74 -12.42 13.18
CA ALA A 224 8.52 -12.72 13.94
C ALA A 224 7.37 -13.24 13.05
N ALA A 225 7.20 -12.65 11.86
CA ALA A 225 6.20 -13.11 10.90
C ALA A 225 6.47 -14.55 10.43
N SER A 226 7.73 -14.87 10.11
CA SER A 226 8.11 -16.21 9.66
C SER A 226 7.95 -17.27 10.75
N GLU A 227 8.33 -16.97 12.00
CA GLU A 227 8.13 -17.86 13.15
C GLU A 227 6.64 -18.11 13.42
N SER A 228 5.83 -17.06 13.39
CA SER A 228 4.37 -17.19 13.56
C SER A 228 3.75 -18.03 12.45
N PHE A 229 4.28 -17.94 11.22
CA PHE A 229 3.80 -18.73 10.09
C PHE A 229 4.12 -20.21 10.23
N ILE A 230 5.33 -20.57 10.69
CA ILE A 230 5.69 -21.98 10.94
C ILE A 230 4.76 -22.60 11.98
N LYS A 231 4.49 -21.88 13.08
CA LYS A 231 3.53 -22.35 14.10
C LYS A 231 2.12 -22.53 13.54
N HIS A 232 1.67 -21.62 12.66
CA HIS A 232 0.40 -21.79 11.97
C HIS A 232 0.41 -23.08 11.14
N MET A 233 1.42 -23.30 10.31
CA MET A 233 1.55 -24.49 9.47
C MET A 233 1.51 -25.80 10.28
N GLU A 234 2.19 -25.87 11.41
CA GLU A 234 2.15 -27.03 12.30
C GLU A 234 0.75 -27.31 12.88
N ASN A 235 0.01 -26.26 13.23
CA ASN A 235 -1.36 -26.40 13.74
C ASN A 235 -2.30 -26.87 12.63
N GLU A 236 -2.13 -26.33 11.42
CA GLU A 236 -2.92 -26.68 10.25
C GLU A 236 -2.76 -28.17 9.95
N GLN A 237 -1.52 -28.66 9.85
CA GLN A 237 -1.23 -30.07 9.60
C GLN A 237 -1.83 -31.04 10.63
N LYS A 238 -2.04 -30.58 11.88
CA LYS A 238 -2.69 -31.38 12.93
C LYS A 238 -4.21 -31.37 12.83
N LEU A 239 -4.79 -30.31 12.28
CA LEU A 239 -6.24 -30.07 12.29
C LEU A 239 -6.93 -30.40 10.96
N ARG A 240 -6.24 -30.27 9.83
CA ARG A 240 -6.77 -30.49 8.48
C ARG A 240 -5.68 -30.83 7.47
#